data_AF-A0A951RY15-F1
#
_entry.id   AF-A0A951RY15-F1
#
_cell.length_a   1.000
_cell.length_b   1.000
_cell.length_c   1.000
_cell.angle_alpha   90.00
_cell.angle_beta   90.00
_cell.angle_gamma   90.00
#
_symmetry.space_group_name_H-M   'P 1'
#
loop_
_entity.id
_entity.type
_entity.pdbx_description
1 polymer ?
#
loop_
_entity_poly.entity_id
_entity_poly.type
_entity_poly.pdbx_seq_one_letter_code
_entity_poly.pdbx_strand_id
1 'polypeptide(L)'
;MKKLFLYFIAAGLLTGMGCKKFLDVNKNVDAPDHVDAYLYLANIEQQYQGIYWDIRAIGPLTQMMGTSSYSNFANNYYNAGSDAGGEIWRMVYWNQGMNLENLINQSEAAGNWTLAGIGYAIKAFSWDLMTKVHGELPMKE
;
A
#
# COMPACT_ATOMS: atom_id res chain seq x y z
N MET A 1 -30.43 46.04 -39.52
CA MET A 1 -29.32 45.95 -38.52
C MET A 1 -29.80 45.64 -37.10
N LYS A 2 -30.80 46.34 -36.54
CA LYS A 2 -31.31 46.06 -35.17
C LYS A 2 -31.82 44.63 -34.93
N LYS A 3 -32.49 44.01 -35.91
CA LYS A 3 -32.98 42.61 -35.82
C LYS A 3 -31.85 41.59 -35.88
N LEU A 4 -30.78 41.86 -36.63
CA LEU A 4 -29.60 40.99 -36.73
C LEU A 4 -28.84 40.92 -35.41
N PHE A 5 -28.75 42.06 -34.71
CA PHE A 5 -28.13 42.16 -33.39
C PHE A 5 -28.86 41.32 -32.33
N LEU A 6 -30.20 41.28 -32.38
CA LEU A 6 -31.03 40.44 -31.51
C LEU A 6 -30.80 38.93 -31.72
N TYR A 7 -30.57 38.49 -32.97
CA TYR A 7 -30.23 37.09 -33.25
C TYR A 7 -28.85 36.71 -32.70
N PHE A 8 -27.87 37.60 -32.76
CA PHE A 8 -26.54 37.38 -32.18
C PHE A 8 -26.58 37.30 -30.64
N ILE A 9 -27.40 38.12 -29.99
CA ILE A 9 -27.59 38.07 -28.53
C ILE A 9 -28.28 36.75 -28.11
N ALA A 10 -29.33 36.34 -28.84
CA ALA A 10 -30.03 35.09 -28.56
C ALA A 10 -29.13 33.86 -28.76
N ALA A 11 -28.28 33.86 -29.78
CA ALA A 11 -27.31 32.79 -30.02
C ALA A 11 -26.22 32.73 -28.92
N GLY A 12 -25.74 33.87 -28.43
CA GLY A 12 -24.75 33.92 -27.34
C GLY A 12 -25.29 33.45 -25.98
N LEU A 13 -26.59 33.64 -25.72
CA LEU A 13 -27.26 33.16 -24.50
C LEU A 13 -27.39 31.62 -24.46
N LEU A 14 -27.52 30.98 -25.62
CA LEU A 14 -27.64 29.51 -25.73
C LEU A 14 -26.31 28.78 -25.53
N THR A 15 -25.18 29.42 -25.84
CA THR A 15 -23.84 28.82 -25.65
C THR A 15 -23.33 28.85 -24.21
N GLY A 16 -23.98 29.62 -23.32
CA GLY A 16 -23.62 29.74 -21.90
C GLY A 16 -24.28 28.72 -20.96
N MET A 17 -25.30 27.99 -21.44
CA MET A 17 -26.09 27.04 -20.64
C MET A 17 -25.61 25.58 -20.73
N GLY A 18 -24.38 25.35 -21.19
CA GLY A 18 -23.78 24.01 -21.14
C GLY A 18 -23.43 23.62 -19.70
N CYS A 19 -23.90 22.45 -19.24
CA CYS A 19 -23.51 21.87 -17.95
C CYS A 19 -21.98 21.76 -17.87
N LYS A 20 -21.34 22.65 -17.10
CA LYS A 20 -19.87 22.63 -16.87
C LYS A 20 -19.38 21.38 -16.14
N LYS A 21 -20.28 20.61 -15.55
CA LYS A 21 -19.98 19.32 -14.90
C LYS A 21 -20.80 18.24 -15.59
N PHE A 22 -20.28 17.75 -16.72
CA PHE A 22 -20.61 16.40 -17.16
C PHE A 22 -20.19 15.42 -16.05
N LEU A 23 -20.98 14.38 -15.82
CA LEU A 23 -20.81 13.44 -14.70
C LEU A 23 -19.34 13.00 -14.55
N ASP A 24 -18.71 13.37 -13.44
CA ASP A 24 -17.36 12.89 -13.09
C ASP A 24 -17.48 11.48 -12.52
N VAL A 25 -17.51 10.50 -13.42
CA VAL A 25 -17.62 9.06 -13.12
C VAL A 25 -16.29 8.42 -12.74
N ASN A 26 -15.19 9.17 -12.75
CA ASN A 26 -13.84 8.63 -12.49
C ASN A 26 -13.46 8.67 -11.01
N LYS A 27 -14.37 9.11 -10.15
CA LYS A 27 -14.19 9.04 -8.71
C LYS A 27 -14.58 7.64 -8.22
N ASN A 28 -13.63 6.94 -7.62
CA ASN A 28 -13.92 5.64 -7.03
C ASN A 28 -14.87 5.82 -5.84
N VAL A 29 -16.05 5.20 -5.89
CA VAL A 29 -17.03 5.23 -4.80
C VAL A 29 -16.84 4.08 -3.82
N ASP A 30 -16.07 3.06 -4.21
CA ASP A 30 -15.83 1.84 -3.44
C ASP A 30 -14.57 1.94 -2.56
N ALA A 31 -13.73 2.96 -2.77
CA ALA A 31 -12.55 3.22 -1.95
C ALA A 31 -12.40 4.72 -1.66
N PRO A 32 -11.91 5.08 -0.46
CA PRO A 32 -11.64 6.47 -0.12
C PRO A 32 -10.47 7.01 -0.96
N ASP A 33 -10.63 8.21 -1.55
CA ASP A 33 -9.54 8.88 -2.25
C ASP A 33 -8.46 9.42 -1.31
N HIS A 34 -8.84 9.69 -0.05
CA HIS A 34 -7.97 10.21 1.00
C HIS A 34 -8.28 9.49 2.31
N VAL A 35 -7.22 9.06 2.99
CA VAL A 35 -7.27 8.46 4.32
C VAL A 35 -6.30 9.23 5.20
N ASP A 36 -6.75 9.64 6.38
CA ASP A 36 -5.91 10.35 7.36
C ASP A 36 -4.81 9.44 7.89
N ALA A 37 -3.62 10.01 8.12
CA ALA A 37 -2.40 9.29 8.53
C ALA A 37 -2.61 8.27 9.67
N TYR A 38 -3.38 8.62 10.71
CA TYR A 38 -3.58 7.78 11.88
C TYR A 38 -4.42 6.52 11.60
N LEU A 39 -5.24 6.53 10.55
CA LEU A 39 -6.09 5.40 10.18
C LEU A 39 -5.30 4.25 9.53
N TYR A 40 -4.11 4.53 8.99
CA TYR A 40 -3.26 3.49 8.40
C TYR A 40 -2.64 2.57 9.47
N LEU A 41 -2.39 3.08 10.68
CA LEU A 41 -1.53 2.42 11.66
C LEU A 41 -2.04 1.01 12.02
N ALA A 42 -3.34 0.87 12.30
CA ALA A 42 -3.92 -0.42 12.67
C ALA A 42 -3.79 -1.47 11.56
N ASN A 43 -3.97 -1.06 10.29
CA ASN A 43 -3.83 -1.97 9.16
C ASN A 43 -2.36 -2.36 8.94
N ILE A 44 -1.43 -1.41 9.05
CA ILE A 44 0.03 -1.63 8.97
C ILE A 44 0.48 -2.66 10.00
N GLU A 45 0.02 -2.53 11.25
CA GLU A 45 0.38 -3.43 12.35
C GLU A 45 -0.19 -4.84 12.14
N GLN A 46 -1.42 -4.95 11.64
CA GLN A 46 -2.05 -6.25 11.36
C GLN A 46 -1.23 -7.09 10.36
N GLN A 47 -0.55 -6.46 9.40
CA GLN A 47 0.20 -7.17 8.36
C GLN A 47 1.37 -8.00 8.91
N TYR A 48 1.84 -7.72 10.13
CA TYR A 48 2.88 -8.53 10.78
C TYR A 48 2.44 -9.99 11.03
N GLN A 49 1.15 -10.32 10.90
CA GLN A 49 0.71 -11.72 10.84
C GLN A 49 1.47 -12.52 9.75
N GLY A 50 1.88 -11.87 8.65
CA GLY A 50 2.68 -12.47 7.58
C GLY A 50 3.96 -13.17 8.09
N ILE A 51 4.60 -12.61 9.12
CA ILE A 51 5.81 -13.21 9.73
C ILE A 51 5.49 -14.60 10.27
N TYR A 52 4.37 -14.76 10.97
CA TYR A 52 3.96 -16.05 11.55
C TYR A 52 3.64 -17.09 10.48
N TRP A 53 3.13 -16.66 9.33
CA TRP A 53 2.91 -17.57 8.22
C TRP A 53 4.21 -18.11 7.63
N ASP A 54 5.27 -17.29 7.58
CA ASP A 54 6.60 -17.70 7.11
C ASP A 54 7.40 -18.51 8.14
N ILE A 55 7.07 -18.42 9.44
CA ILE A 55 7.65 -19.31 10.47
C ILE A 55 7.43 -20.80 10.13
N ARG A 56 6.36 -21.15 9.41
CA ARG A 56 6.14 -22.53 8.94
C ARG A 56 7.21 -23.02 7.96
N ALA A 57 7.87 -22.11 7.25
CA ALA A 57 9.01 -22.41 6.38
C ALA A 57 10.34 -22.23 7.13
N ILE A 58 10.52 -21.10 7.82
CA ILE A 58 11.79 -20.73 8.48
C ILE A 58 12.08 -21.63 9.69
N GLY A 59 11.07 -21.92 10.52
CA GLY A 59 11.24 -22.71 11.75
C GLY A 59 11.81 -24.11 11.50
N PRO A 60 11.27 -24.88 10.53
CA PRO A 60 11.84 -26.16 10.14
C PRO A 60 13.19 -26.03 9.44
N LEU A 61 13.39 -24.99 8.61
CA LEU A 61 14.68 -24.70 7.96
C LEU A 61 15.80 -24.51 8.99
N THR A 62 15.53 -23.80 10.08
CA THR A 62 16.49 -23.58 11.17
C THR A 62 16.47 -24.69 12.22
N GLN A 63 15.71 -25.77 12.02
CA GLN A 63 15.52 -26.88 12.96
C GLN A 63 15.00 -26.45 14.35
N MET A 64 14.28 -25.33 14.42
CA MET A 64 13.71 -24.80 15.66
C MET A 64 12.27 -25.25 15.88
N MET A 65 11.64 -25.86 14.88
CA MET A 65 10.30 -26.41 14.95
C MET A 65 10.20 -27.65 14.07
N GLY A 66 9.64 -28.75 14.60
CA GLY A 66 9.29 -29.91 13.79
C GLY A 66 8.09 -29.62 12.89
N THR A 67 7.98 -30.29 11.75
CA THR A 67 6.88 -30.05 10.81
C THR A 67 6.43 -31.29 10.06
N SER A 68 5.15 -31.32 9.70
CA SER A 68 4.53 -32.26 8.76
C SER A 68 4.06 -31.60 7.46
N SER A 69 4.19 -30.28 7.36
CA SER A 69 3.93 -29.45 6.17
C SER A 69 5.16 -28.59 5.87
N TYR A 70 5.32 -28.01 4.67
CA TYR A 70 6.56 -27.27 4.33
C TYR A 70 7.84 -28.13 4.52
N SER A 71 7.73 -29.45 4.36
CA SER A 71 8.82 -30.41 4.62
C SER A 71 10.06 -30.19 3.76
N ASN A 72 9.89 -29.59 2.58
CA ASN A 72 11.02 -29.22 1.73
C ASN A 72 11.96 -28.22 2.43
N PHE A 73 11.42 -27.27 3.21
CA PHE A 73 12.23 -26.36 4.02
C PHE A 73 12.96 -27.08 5.15
N ALA A 74 12.34 -28.09 5.78
CA ALA A 74 13.01 -28.93 6.78
C ALA A 74 14.20 -29.70 6.19
N ASN A 75 14.15 -30.02 4.90
CA ASN A 75 15.25 -30.64 4.16
C ASN A 75 16.24 -29.62 3.57
N ASN A 76 16.22 -28.36 4.04
CA ASN A 76 17.05 -27.25 3.54
C ASN A 76 16.84 -26.96 2.05
N TYR A 77 15.59 -27.08 1.58
CA TYR A 77 15.20 -26.80 0.20
C TYR A 77 13.96 -25.89 0.14
N TYR A 78 13.57 -25.44 -1.05
CA TYR A 78 12.39 -24.60 -1.25
C TYR A 78 11.44 -25.19 -2.30
N ASN A 79 10.20 -24.69 -2.34
CA ASN A 79 9.22 -25.07 -3.36
C ASN A 79 9.37 -24.14 -4.58
N ALA A 80 9.86 -24.67 -5.70
CA ALA A 80 9.93 -23.90 -6.94
C ALA A 80 8.52 -23.51 -7.42
N GLY A 81 8.35 -22.25 -7.85
CA GLY A 81 7.07 -21.73 -8.34
C GLY A 81 5.98 -21.58 -7.26
N SER A 82 6.37 -21.46 -5.99
CA SER A 82 5.46 -21.32 -4.85
C SER A 82 5.74 -20.01 -4.09
N ASP A 83 4.70 -19.43 -3.48
CA ASP A 83 4.81 -18.29 -2.56
C ASP A 83 5.01 -18.72 -1.09
N ALA A 84 5.23 -20.01 -0.85
CA ALA A 84 5.58 -20.55 0.45
C ALA A 84 6.86 -19.89 0.99
N GLY A 85 6.76 -19.20 2.14
CA GLY A 85 7.90 -18.46 2.71
C GLY A 85 8.07 -17.06 2.12
N GLY A 86 7.09 -16.52 1.39
CA GLY A 86 7.11 -15.20 0.76
C GLY A 86 6.18 -14.17 1.39
N GLU A 87 5.63 -14.43 2.58
CA GLU A 87 4.69 -13.51 3.24
C GLU A 87 5.38 -12.26 3.76
N ILE A 88 6.62 -12.37 4.26
CA ILE A 88 7.42 -11.23 4.70
C ILE A 88 7.70 -10.30 3.51
N TRP A 89 8.03 -10.85 2.34
CA TRP A 89 8.13 -10.08 1.08
C TRP A 89 6.83 -9.31 0.79
N ARG A 90 5.70 -10.03 0.74
CA ARG A 90 4.38 -9.45 0.45
C ARG A 90 3.98 -8.40 1.48
N MET A 91 4.29 -8.62 2.75
CA MET A 91 4.04 -7.67 3.83
C MET A 91 4.80 -6.36 3.59
N VAL A 92 6.13 -6.42 3.44
CA VAL A 92 6.96 -5.21 3.32
C VAL A 92 6.66 -4.42 2.05
N TYR A 93 6.50 -5.08 0.91
CA TYR A 93 6.29 -4.37 -0.36
C TYR A 93 4.85 -3.96 -0.62
N TRP A 94 3.88 -4.79 -0.25
CA TRP A 94 2.50 -4.64 -0.72
C TRP A 94 1.54 -4.28 0.39
N ASN A 95 1.34 -5.19 1.35
CA ASN A 95 0.27 -5.01 2.33
C ASN A 95 0.56 -3.85 3.30
N GLN A 96 1.81 -3.70 3.70
CA GLN A 96 2.27 -2.67 4.64
C GLN A 96 2.91 -1.49 3.91
N GLY A 97 3.79 -1.77 2.93
CA GLY A 97 4.75 -0.81 2.37
C GLY A 97 4.17 0.56 1.98
N MET A 98 3.28 0.60 0.98
CA MET A 98 2.75 1.88 0.48
C MET A 98 1.88 2.61 1.52
N ASN A 99 1.15 1.86 2.35
CA ASN A 99 0.37 2.42 3.45
C ASN A 99 1.27 3.09 4.49
N LEU A 100 2.44 2.49 4.77
CA LEU A 100 3.42 3.03 5.69
C LEU A 100 4.10 4.29 5.14
N GLU A 101 4.45 4.32 3.85
CA GLU A 101 4.95 5.54 3.21
C GLU A 101 3.92 6.68 3.27
N ASN A 102 2.64 6.37 3.02
CA ASN A 102 1.56 7.35 3.13
C ASN A 102 1.43 7.88 4.57
N LEU A 103 1.48 7.01 5.58
CA LEU A 103 1.45 7.41 6.99
C LEU A 103 2.62 8.35 7.30
N ILE A 104 3.85 8.01 6.91
CA ILE A 104 5.05 8.83 7.18
C ILE A 104 4.91 10.20 6.49
N ASN A 105 4.70 10.21 5.17
CA ASN A 105 4.66 11.43 4.37
C ASN A 105 3.55 12.39 4.84
N GLN A 106 2.35 11.87 5.12
CA GLN A 106 1.25 12.69 5.62
C GLN A 106 1.51 13.21 7.05
N SER A 107 2.15 12.40 7.90
CA SER A 107 2.48 12.80 9.27
C SER A 107 3.53 13.91 9.29
N GLU A 108 4.56 13.81 8.44
CA GLU A 108 5.56 14.86 8.28
C GLU A 108 4.94 16.16 7.76
N ALA A 109 4.10 16.07 6.73
CA ALA A 109 3.39 17.24 6.19
C ALA A 109 2.49 17.91 7.23
N ALA A 110 1.89 17.14 8.14
CA ALA A 110 1.06 17.64 9.24
C ALA A 110 1.86 18.08 10.48
N GLY A 111 3.18 17.90 10.51
CA GLY A 111 4.01 18.15 11.70
C GLY A 111 3.73 17.19 12.88
N ASN A 112 3.11 16.04 12.62
CA ASN A 112 2.87 15.00 13.61
C ASN A 112 4.11 14.10 13.74
N TRP A 113 5.15 14.63 14.37
CA TRP A 113 6.45 13.96 14.48
C TRP A 113 6.41 12.64 15.25
N THR A 114 5.47 12.48 16.19
CA THR A 114 5.29 11.22 16.91
C THR A 114 4.83 10.12 15.96
N LEU A 115 3.82 10.39 15.14
CA LEU A 115 3.30 9.41 14.19
C LEU A 115 4.31 9.13 13.06
N ALA A 116 5.00 10.17 12.58
CA ALA A 116 6.10 9.99 11.63
C ALA A 116 7.22 9.11 12.20
N GLY A 117 7.61 9.34 13.46
CA GLY A 117 8.62 8.54 14.17
C GLY A 117 8.23 7.08 14.34
N ILE A 118 6.96 6.80 14.67
CA ILE A 118 6.40 5.44 14.68
C ILE A 118 6.53 4.80 13.29
N GLY A 119 6.15 5.53 12.25
CA GLY A 119 6.26 5.06 10.87
C GLY A 119 7.71 4.69 10.49
N TYR A 120 8.68 5.54 10.82
CA TYR A 120 10.09 5.24 10.58
C TYR A 120 10.60 4.03 11.36
N ALA A 121 10.18 3.84 12.61
CA ALA A 121 10.55 2.67 13.40
C ALA A 121 10.00 1.37 12.78
N ILE A 122 8.73 1.38 12.35
CA ILE A 122 8.09 0.26 11.63
C ILE A 122 8.84 -0.03 10.31
N LYS A 123 9.18 1.01 9.55
CA LYS A 123 9.89 0.88 8.27
C LYS A 123 11.27 0.25 8.48
N ALA A 124 12.03 0.74 9.45
CA ALA A 124 13.35 0.22 9.78
C ALA A 124 13.28 -1.26 10.20
N PHE A 125 12.36 -1.61 11.09
CA PHE A 125 12.17 -3.00 11.53
C PHE A 125 11.79 -3.93 10.38
N SER A 126 10.84 -3.52 9.55
CA SER A 126 10.30 -4.35 8.47
C SER A 126 11.37 -4.64 7.40
N TRP A 127 12.15 -3.63 7.01
CA TRP A 127 13.26 -3.80 6.08
C TRP A 127 14.43 -4.61 6.65
N ASP A 128 14.75 -4.43 7.93
CA ASP A 128 15.76 -5.25 8.62
C ASP A 128 15.37 -6.73 8.68
N LEU A 129 14.11 -7.03 9.01
CA LEU A 129 13.58 -8.40 8.97
C LEU A 129 13.66 -8.97 7.55
N MET A 130 13.22 -8.19 6.57
CA MET A 130 13.13 -8.58 5.18
C MET A 130 14.51 -8.97 4.61
N THR A 131 15.55 -8.16 4.83
CA THR A 131 16.90 -8.47 4.36
C THR A 131 17.52 -9.66 5.09
N LYS A 132 17.20 -9.87 6.38
CA LYS A 132 17.66 -11.05 7.12
C LYS A 132 17.10 -12.36 6.56
N VAL A 133 15.87 -12.33 6.03
CA VAL A 133 15.22 -13.53 5.47
C VAL A 133 15.56 -13.74 4.00
N HIS A 134 15.59 -12.67 3.20
CA HIS A 134 15.70 -12.77 1.74
C HIS A 134 17.01 -12.24 1.13
N GLY A 135 17.91 -11.69 1.95
CA GLY A 135 19.19 -11.17 1.49
C GLY A 135 19.08 -9.78 0.85
N GLU A 136 19.67 -9.63 -0.35
CA GLU A 136 19.67 -8.38 -1.11
C GLU A 136 18.34 -8.14 -1.83
N LEU A 137 17.85 -6.90 -1.78
CA LEU A 137 16.47 -6.58 -2.21
C LEU A 137 16.37 -5.16 -2.78
N PRO A 138 15.43 -4.92 -3.72
CA PRO A 138 15.15 -3.58 -4.24
C PRO A 138 14.50 -2.67 -3.19
N MET A 139 15.19 -1.62 -2.73
CA MET A 139 14.64 -0.69 -1.74
C MET A 139 14.39 0.72 -2.27
N LYS A 140 15.29 1.23 -3.13
CA LYS A 140 15.29 2.62 -3.58
C LYS A 140 14.79 2.80 -5.01
N GLU A 141 14.70 1.72 -5.77
CA GLU A 141 14.40 1.69 -7.20
C GLU A 141 13.14 0.85 -7.44
#